data_AF-A0AB39T3Y4-F1
#
_entry.id   AF-A0AB39T3Y4-F1
#
_cell.length_a   1.000
_cell.length_b   1.000
_cell.length_c   1.000
_cell.angle_alpha   90.00
_cell.angle_beta   90.00
_cell.angle_gamma   90.00
#
_symmetry.space_group_name_H-M   'P 1'
#
loop_
_entity.id
_entity.type
_entity.pdbx_description
1 polymer ?
#
loop_
_entity_poly.entity_id
_entity_poly.type
_entity_poly.pdbx_seq_one_letter_code
_entity_poly.pdbx_strand_id
1 'polypeptide(L)'
;MTDTDGELRWLQQWYEAQCDGDWEHEWGVRIATLDNPGWTVDIDLEETPLAGRPYARADFRRGDSDWVMTKVSDDVFQASCGPRNLGEVLRLFREWATSVGREL
;
A
#
# COMPACT_ATOMS: atom_id res chain seq x y z
N MET A 1 -2.61 -7.91 17.64
CA MET A 1 -2.69 -8.66 16.37
C MET A 1 -3.43 -7.76 15.39
N THR A 2 -2.76 -7.30 14.33
CA THR A 2 -3.44 -6.64 13.21
C THR A 2 -4.35 -7.67 12.54
N ASP A 3 -5.59 -7.28 12.25
CA ASP A 3 -6.55 -8.14 11.55
C ASP A 3 -6.23 -8.16 10.05
N THR A 4 -5.22 -8.95 9.68
CA THR A 4 -4.73 -9.05 8.29
C THR A 4 -5.82 -9.49 7.31
N ASP A 5 -6.78 -10.29 7.77
CA ASP A 5 -7.90 -10.78 6.94
C ASP A 5 -8.81 -9.61 6.52
N GLY A 6 -9.03 -8.65 7.44
CA GLY A 6 -9.74 -7.41 7.15
C GLY A 6 -9.03 -6.53 6.12
N GLU A 7 -7.70 -6.40 6.23
CA GLU A 7 -6.92 -5.55 5.33
C GLU A 7 -6.80 -6.15 3.92
N LEU A 8 -6.59 -7.46 3.81
CA LEU A 8 -6.55 -8.12 2.50
C LEU A 8 -7.92 -8.06 1.80
N ARG A 9 -9.01 -8.27 2.54
CA ARG A 9 -10.37 -8.12 2.00
C ARG A 9 -10.63 -6.71 1.51
N TRP A 10 -10.21 -5.71 2.27
CA TRP A 10 -10.37 -4.31 1.86
C TRP A 10 -9.56 -4.02 0.59
N LEU A 11 -8.31 -4.50 0.50
CA LEU A 11 -7.50 -4.34 -0.71
C LEU A 11 -8.14 -4.99 -1.94
N GLN A 12 -8.75 -6.18 -1.80
CA GLN A 12 -9.49 -6.84 -2.87
C GLN A 12 -10.66 -5.99 -3.37
N GLN A 13 -11.42 -5.39 -2.46
CA GLN A 13 -12.54 -4.50 -2.79
C GLN A 13 -12.06 -3.19 -3.42
N TRP A 14 -10.96 -2.64 -2.92
CA TRP A 14 -10.36 -1.45 -3.49
C TRP A 14 -9.89 -1.70 -4.93
N TYR A 15 -9.20 -2.82 -5.17
CA TYR A 15 -8.77 -3.23 -6.51
C TYR A 15 -9.95 -3.41 -7.46
N GLU A 16 -10.98 -4.16 -7.05
CA GLU A 16 -12.20 -4.35 -7.85
C GLU A 16 -12.88 -3.02 -8.21
N ALA A 17 -12.86 -2.06 -7.29
CA ALA A 17 -13.42 -0.73 -7.53
C ALA A 17 -12.59 0.15 -8.49
N GLN A 18 -11.34 -0.21 -8.79
CA GLN A 18 -10.52 0.48 -9.79
C GLN A 18 -10.67 -0.14 -11.18
N CYS A 19 -11.07 -1.41 -11.27
CA CYS A 19 -11.29 -2.07 -12.56
C CYS A 19 -12.48 -1.42 -13.31
N ASP A 20 -12.18 -0.76 -14.42
CA ASP A 20 -13.14 -0.07 -15.26
C ASP A 20 -13.15 -0.58 -16.72
N GLY A 21 -12.32 -1.58 -17.03
CA GLY A 21 -12.15 -2.15 -18.36
C GLY A 21 -10.84 -1.77 -19.04
N ASP A 22 -10.15 -0.74 -18.54
CA ASP A 22 -8.83 -0.32 -19.02
C ASP A 22 -7.79 -0.43 -17.90
N TRP A 23 -8.13 0.01 -16.68
CA TRP A 23 -7.19 0.09 -15.56
C TRP A 23 -6.50 -1.24 -15.24
N GLU A 24 -7.25 -2.36 -15.24
CA GLU A 24 -6.72 -3.70 -14.93
C GLU A 24 -5.74 -4.25 -15.98
N HIS A 25 -5.65 -3.62 -17.15
CA HIS A 25 -4.74 -4.01 -18.22
C HIS A 25 -3.37 -3.32 -18.11
N GLU A 26 -3.32 -2.15 -17.47
CA GLU A 26 -2.13 -1.29 -17.40
C GLU A 26 -1.54 -1.17 -15.99
N TRP A 27 -2.41 -1.25 -14.98
CA TRP A 27 -2.11 -0.98 -13.58
C TRP A 27 -2.47 -2.15 -12.67
N GLY A 28 -2.00 -2.13 -11.43
CA GLY A 28 -2.41 -3.13 -10.47
C GLY A 28 -1.78 -3.05 -9.09
N VAL A 29 -1.77 -4.21 -8.44
CA VAL A 29 -1.16 -4.43 -7.14
C VAL A 29 -0.11 -5.52 -7.27
N ARG A 30 1.13 -5.19 -6.89
CA ARG A 30 2.25 -6.13 -6.86
C ARG A 30 2.71 -6.34 -5.42
N ILE A 31 2.72 -7.61 -4.99
CA ILE A 31 3.34 -8.03 -3.73
C ILE A 31 4.43 -9.03 -4.08
N ALA A 32 5.67 -8.75 -3.67
CA ALA A 32 6.82 -9.63 -3.91
C ALA A 32 7.72 -9.71 -2.68
N THR A 33 8.61 -10.69 -2.65
CA THR A 33 9.60 -10.85 -1.57
C THR A 33 10.87 -10.05 -1.85
N LEU A 34 11.57 -9.65 -0.79
CA LEU A 34 12.92 -9.09 -0.85
C LEU A 34 13.98 -10.20 -0.68
N ASP A 35 15.24 -9.90 -1.07
CA ASP A 35 16.43 -10.76 -0.86
C ASP A 35 16.70 -10.95 0.65
N ASN A 36 16.59 -9.87 1.43
CA ASN A 36 16.62 -9.89 2.89
C ASN A 36 15.18 -10.03 3.43
N PRO A 37 14.84 -11.05 4.25
CA PRO A 37 13.46 -11.48 4.45
C PRO A 37 12.49 -10.33 4.65
N GLY A 38 11.47 -10.25 3.80
CA GLY A 38 10.57 -9.11 3.77
C GLY A 38 9.71 -9.07 2.52
N TRP A 39 8.88 -8.03 2.46
CA TRP A 39 7.93 -7.81 1.38
C TRP A 39 8.16 -6.45 0.74
N THR A 40 8.01 -6.39 -0.58
CA THR A 40 7.73 -5.16 -1.31
C THR A 40 6.28 -5.16 -1.75
N VAL A 41 5.64 -3.99 -1.68
CA VAL A 41 4.26 -3.77 -2.12
C VAL A 41 4.24 -2.52 -2.98
N ASP A 42 3.80 -2.65 -4.22
CA ASP A 42 3.56 -1.54 -5.13
C ASP A 42 2.08 -1.55 -5.50
N ILE A 43 1.40 -0.42 -5.34
CA ILE A 43 -0.01 -0.23 -5.70
C ILE A 43 -0.08 1.00 -6.59
N ASP A 44 -0.45 0.80 -7.85
CA ASP A 44 -0.63 1.88 -8.81
C ASP A 44 -1.84 2.73 -8.41
N LEU A 45 -1.68 4.05 -8.49
CA LEU A 45 -2.69 5.05 -8.13
C LEU A 45 -3.11 5.88 -9.34
N GLU A 46 -2.35 5.79 -10.43
CA GLU A 46 -2.69 6.41 -11.71
C GLU A 46 -4.12 6.03 -12.11
N GLU A 47 -4.86 7.01 -12.63
CA GLU A 47 -6.27 6.87 -13.00
C GLU A 47 -7.23 6.42 -11.87
N THR A 48 -6.77 6.42 -10.62
CA THR A 48 -7.64 6.23 -9.44
C THR A 48 -7.96 7.57 -8.77
N PRO A 49 -8.97 7.65 -7.88
CA PRO A 49 -9.21 8.83 -7.06
C PRO A 49 -8.06 9.21 -6.10
N LEU A 50 -7.02 8.38 -5.99
CA LEU A 50 -5.84 8.61 -5.16
C LEU A 50 -4.67 9.22 -5.94
N ALA A 51 -4.77 9.35 -7.27
CA ALA A 51 -3.76 10.01 -8.10
C ALA A 51 -3.48 11.44 -7.60
N GLY A 52 -2.20 11.83 -7.55
CA GLY A 52 -1.72 13.12 -7.08
C GLY A 52 -1.95 13.39 -5.60
N ARG A 53 -2.51 12.45 -4.83
CA ARG A 53 -2.84 12.67 -3.43
C ARG A 53 -1.58 12.70 -2.57
N PRO A 54 -1.38 13.73 -1.72
CA PRO A 54 -0.23 13.78 -0.82
C PRO A 54 -0.19 12.59 0.15
N TYR A 55 0.99 12.02 0.31
CA TYR A 55 1.27 10.96 1.27
C TYR A 55 2.41 11.36 2.20
N ALA A 56 2.17 11.31 3.51
CA ALA A 56 3.23 11.46 4.49
C ALA A 56 4.01 10.14 4.60
N ARG A 57 5.27 10.15 4.15
CA ARG A 57 6.19 9.00 4.22
C ARG A 57 6.22 8.42 5.64
N ALA A 58 6.14 7.09 5.76
CA ALA A 58 6.44 6.38 6.99
C ALA A 58 7.80 5.67 6.91
N ASP A 59 8.54 5.69 8.01
CA ASP A 59 9.81 4.98 8.17
C ASP A 59 9.94 4.54 9.64
N PHE A 60 9.52 3.32 9.91
CA PHE A 60 9.52 2.71 11.24
C PHE A 60 10.53 1.58 11.27
N ARG A 61 11.44 1.60 12.25
CA ARG A 61 12.40 0.52 12.49
C ARG A 61 12.36 0.11 13.96
N ARG A 62 11.74 -1.04 14.24
CA ARG A 62 11.58 -1.62 15.58
C ARG A 62 12.48 -2.84 15.80
N GLY A 63 13.13 -3.33 14.75
CA GLY A 63 14.16 -4.36 14.78
C GLY A 63 14.56 -4.79 13.37
N ASP A 64 15.42 -5.80 13.26
CA ASP A 64 15.91 -6.27 11.95
C ASP A 64 14.82 -6.91 11.09
N SER A 65 13.80 -7.50 11.72
CA SER A 65 12.65 -8.13 11.06
C SER A 65 11.32 -7.43 11.35
N ASP A 66 11.34 -6.31 12.07
CA ASP A 66 10.16 -5.48 12.35
C ASP A 66 10.43 -4.05 11.91
N TRP A 67 10.08 -3.78 10.66
CA TRP A 67 10.30 -2.49 10.02
C TRP A 67 9.30 -2.28 8.88
N VAL A 68 8.99 -1.01 8.61
CA VAL A 68 8.08 -0.58 7.56
C VAL A 68 8.61 0.72 6.97
N MET A 69 8.71 0.78 5.65
CA MET A 69 8.93 2.00 4.89
C MET A 69 7.78 2.12 3.89
N THR A 70 7.15 3.29 3.82
CA THR A 70 6.13 3.59 2.80
C THR A 70 6.34 4.98 2.22
N LYS A 71 6.06 5.15 0.94
CA LYS A 71 6.05 6.45 0.26
C LYS A 71 5.08 6.39 -0.92
N VAL A 72 4.73 7.56 -1.47
CA VAL A 72 4.14 7.67 -2.80
C VAL A 72 5.16 8.37 -3.71
N SER A 73 5.40 7.81 -4.88
CA SER A 73 6.26 8.38 -5.94
C SER A 73 5.67 7.98 -7.28
N ASP A 74 5.57 8.93 -8.20
CA ASP A 74 5.11 8.70 -9.57
C ASP A 74 3.76 7.95 -9.61
N ASP A 75 2.82 8.40 -8.77
CA ASP A 75 1.49 7.80 -8.58
C ASP A 75 1.51 6.29 -8.27
N VAL A 76 2.53 5.84 -7.53
CA VAL A 76 2.58 4.50 -6.96
C VAL A 76 2.75 4.59 -5.45
N PHE A 77 1.87 3.94 -4.68
CA PHE A 77 2.12 3.65 -3.27
C PHE A 77 3.15 2.53 -3.19
N GLN A 78 4.35 2.87 -2.73
CA GLN A 78 5.48 1.96 -2.62
C GLN A 78 5.77 1.67 -1.16
N ALA A 79 5.91 0.39 -0.83
CA ALA A 79 6.26 -0.05 0.51
C ALA A 79 7.31 -1.16 0.50
N SER A 80 8.14 -1.16 1.53
CA SER A 80 9.03 -2.27 1.86
C SER A 80 8.93 -2.54 3.36
N CYS A 81 8.86 -3.79 3.76
CA CYS A 81 8.68 -4.13 5.16
C CYS A 81 9.27 -5.49 5.56
N GLY A 82 9.43 -5.69 6.87
CA GLY A 82 9.85 -6.95 7.45
C GLY A 82 8.86 -8.10 7.16
N PRO A 83 9.26 -9.36 7.37
CA PRO A 83 8.52 -10.53 6.92
C PRO A 83 7.14 -10.70 7.58
N ARG A 84 6.90 -10.05 8.72
CA ARG A 84 5.63 -10.09 9.47
C ARG A 84 4.85 -8.77 9.44
N ASN A 85 5.29 -7.80 8.65
CA ASN A 85 4.70 -6.46 8.60
C ASN A 85 3.77 -6.22 7.40
N LEU A 86 3.52 -7.22 6.55
CA LEU A 86 2.65 -7.05 5.36
C LEU A 86 1.26 -6.51 5.74
N GLY A 87 0.63 -7.06 6.77
CA GLY A 87 -0.67 -6.56 7.25
C GLY A 87 -0.61 -5.12 7.77
N GLU A 88 0.52 -4.69 8.34
CA GLU A 88 0.71 -3.29 8.76
C GLU A 88 0.82 -2.35 7.56
N VAL A 89 1.51 -2.75 6.50
CA VAL A 89 1.59 -2.01 5.23
C VAL A 89 0.21 -1.86 4.59
N LEU A 90 -0.57 -2.94 4.49
CA LEU A 90 -1.91 -2.90 3.92
C LEU A 90 -2.85 -1.98 4.72
N ARG A 91 -2.77 -2.03 6.06
CA ARG A 91 -3.50 -1.10 6.93
C ARG A 91 -3.09 0.36 6.69
N LEU A 92 -1.80 0.66 6.56
CA LEU A 92 -1.34 2.03 6.30
C LEU A 92 -1.85 2.57 4.96
N PHE A 93 -1.86 1.73 3.92
CA PHE A 93 -2.46 2.09 2.64
C PHE A 93 -3.95 2.40 2.78
N ARG A 94 -4.70 1.50 3.43
CA ARG A 94 -6.15 1.68 3.70
C ARG A 94 -6.45 2.94 4.50
N GLU A 95 -5.74 3.17 5.60
CA GLU A 95 -5.95 4.33 6.47
C GLU A 95 -5.72 5.63 5.71
N TRP A 96 -4.68 5.68 4.89
CA TRP A 96 -4.42 6.82 4.03
C TRP A 96 -5.49 6.99 2.95
N ALA A 97 -5.81 5.93 2.21
CA ALA A 97 -6.79 5.94 1.12
C ALA A 97 -8.18 6.41 1.59
N THR A 98 -8.56 6.03 2.81
CA THR A 98 -9.87 6.37 3.40
C THR A 98 -9.84 7.61 4.30
N SER A 99 -8.67 8.20 4.58
CA SER A 99 -8.61 9.44 5.36
C SER A 99 -9.31 10.58 4.62
N VAL A 100 -9.90 11.53 5.34
CA VAL A 100 -10.38 12.77 4.73
C VAL A 100 -9.16 13.63 4.45
N GLY A 101 -9.00 14.10 3.20
CA GLY A 101 -7.90 14.97 2.81
C GLY A 101 -7.82 16.17 3.74
N ARG A 102 -6.82 16.21 4.62
CA ARG A 102 -6.44 17.44 5.30
C ARG A 102 -5.53 18.17 4.34
N GLU A 103 -6.10 19.18 3.67
CA GLU A 103 -5.30 20.21 3.01
C GLU A 103 -4.31 20.75 4.05
N LEU A 104 -3.02 20.68 3.72
CA LEU A 104 -1.94 21.35 4.47
C LEU A 104 -1.80 22.79 3.99
#